data_AF-A0A368F6Z1-F1
#
_entry.id   AF-A0A368F6Z1-F1
#
_cell.length_a   1.000
_cell.length_b   1.000
_cell.length_c   1.000
_cell.angle_alpha   90.00
_cell.angle_beta   90.00
_cell.angle_gamma   90.00
#
_symmetry.space_group_name_H-M   'P 1'
#
loop_
_entity.id
_entity.type
_entity.pdbx_description
1 polymer ?
#
loop_
_entity_poly.entity_id
_entity_poly.type
_entity_poly.pdbx_seq_one_letter_code
_entity_poly.pdbx_strand_id
1 'polypeptide(L)'
;MRIAEMSLVLAMGEILQSDREFILTQGPKSNTIEDFWKMIFQEQCAGVVMLCNFYEEGTQSCEEFWPTDSGSYKYYGKMFVNNKRIDHLDQYDVYTLEVLPDGCSNSILTRLAHCTTWPEKAVPSSGRMVLRLIRWTQSLEPGSVAVMCSAGVGRTGTFVAIDA
;
A
#
# COMPACT_ATOMS: atom_id res chain seq x y z
N MET A 1 25.05 37.94 -7.76
CA MET A 1 24.38 37.30 -6.60
C MET A 1 22.87 37.49 -6.74
N ARG A 2 22.21 36.68 -7.60
CA ARG A 2 20.73 36.58 -7.70
C ARG A 2 20.22 35.53 -8.71
N ILE A 3 20.95 34.42 -8.89
CA ILE A 3 20.55 33.35 -9.84
C ILE A 3 20.29 32.01 -9.12
N ALA A 4 20.79 31.83 -7.89
CA ALA A 4 20.62 30.58 -7.14
C ALA A 4 19.24 30.41 -6.47
N GLU A 5 18.49 31.48 -6.21
CA GLU A 5 17.18 31.38 -5.51
C GLU A 5 16.04 30.93 -6.43
N MET A 6 16.08 31.23 -7.74
CA MET A 6 15.02 30.85 -8.67
C MET A 6 15.02 29.35 -9.02
N SER A 7 16.19 28.70 -9.03
CA SER A 7 16.30 27.25 -9.29
C SER A 7 15.84 26.39 -8.10
N LEU A 8 15.93 26.91 -6.87
CA LEU A 8 15.45 26.17 -5.69
C LEU A 8 13.92 26.16 -5.63
N VAL A 9 13.26 27.26 -6.03
CA VAL A 9 11.79 27.36 -6.05
C VAL A 9 11.19 26.46 -7.13
N LEU A 10 11.85 26.32 -8.30
CA LEU A 10 11.43 25.37 -9.34
C LEU A 10 11.65 23.91 -8.92
N ALA A 11 12.77 23.59 -8.27
CA ALA A 11 13.01 22.24 -7.75
C ALA A 11 12.05 21.87 -6.61
N MET A 12 11.58 22.83 -5.81
CA MET A 12 10.56 22.59 -4.78
C MET A 12 9.14 22.43 -5.36
N GLY A 13 8.88 22.95 -6.55
CA GLY A 13 7.60 22.80 -7.26
C GLY A 13 7.39 21.44 -7.93
N GLU A 14 8.47 20.73 -8.25
CA GLU A 14 8.42 19.39 -8.87
C GLU A 14 8.48 18.23 -7.84
N ILE A 15 8.58 18.52 -6.54
CA ILE A 15 8.88 17.48 -5.53
C ILE A 15 7.65 16.68 -5.07
N LEU A 16 6.40 17.11 -5.28
CA LEU A 16 5.21 16.35 -4.84
C LEU A 16 3.97 16.67 -5.71
N GLN A 17 4.03 16.51 -7.04
CA GLN A 17 2.78 16.44 -7.82
C GLN A 17 2.67 15.06 -8.44
N SER A 18 2.16 14.14 -7.63
CA SER A 18 1.83 12.77 -8.02
C SER A 18 0.38 12.77 -8.49
N ASP A 19 0.14 12.65 -9.81
CA ASP A 19 -1.20 12.39 -10.38
C ASP A 19 -1.70 10.96 -10.06
N ARG A 20 -1.21 10.35 -8.98
CA ARG A 20 -1.54 8.97 -8.62
C ARG A 20 -2.90 8.92 -7.94
N GLU A 21 -3.79 8.11 -8.51
CA GLU A 21 -5.09 7.86 -7.92
C GLU A 21 -4.97 6.91 -6.72
N PHE A 22 -5.62 7.30 -5.62
CA PHE A 22 -5.67 6.48 -4.41
C PHE A 22 -7.07 5.92 -4.18
N ILE A 23 -7.11 4.65 -3.76
CA ILE A 23 -8.33 4.00 -3.26
C ILE A 23 -8.19 3.85 -1.75
N LEU A 24 -8.98 4.63 -1.01
CA LEU A 24 -9.02 4.55 0.46
C LEU A 24 -9.97 3.42 0.86
N THR A 25 -9.49 2.44 1.62
CA THR A 25 -10.32 1.32 2.07
C THR A 25 -9.99 0.88 3.50
N GLN A 26 -10.94 0.19 4.14
CA GLN A 26 -10.74 -0.46 5.42
C GLN A 26 -9.87 -1.73 5.26
N GLY A 27 -9.36 -2.24 6.38
CA GLY A 27 -8.74 -3.56 6.41
C GLY A 27 -9.75 -4.66 6.02
N PRO A 28 -9.34 -5.63 5.17
CA PRO A 28 -10.19 -6.77 4.86
C PRO A 28 -10.61 -7.53 6.11
N LYS A 29 -11.90 -7.85 6.18
CA LYS A 29 -12.53 -8.79 7.11
C LYS A 29 -12.67 -10.15 6.45
N SER A 30 -12.89 -11.20 7.24
CA SER A 30 -12.91 -12.59 6.76
C SER A 30 -13.88 -12.82 5.60
N ASN A 31 -15.03 -12.13 5.61
CA ASN A 31 -16.06 -12.20 4.57
C ASN A 31 -15.87 -11.21 3.39
N THR A 32 -14.78 -10.45 3.36
CA THR A 32 -14.53 -9.39 2.36
C THR A 32 -13.16 -9.50 1.68
N ILE A 33 -12.34 -10.49 2.03
CA ILE A 33 -11.01 -10.67 1.42
C ILE A 33 -11.10 -10.91 -0.09
N GLU A 34 -12.07 -11.72 -0.52
CA GLU A 34 -12.30 -11.96 -1.96
C GLU A 34 -12.63 -10.65 -2.69
N ASP A 35 -13.52 -9.83 -2.12
CA ASP A 35 -13.94 -8.56 -2.73
C ASP A 35 -12.80 -7.55 -2.77
N PHE A 36 -11.95 -7.52 -1.75
CA PHE A 36 -10.73 -6.73 -1.76
C PHE A 36 -9.84 -7.11 -2.95
N TRP A 37 -9.56 -8.40 -3.17
CA TRP A 37 -8.73 -8.82 -4.31
C TRP A 37 -9.40 -8.59 -5.67
N LYS A 38 -10.73 -8.71 -5.76
CA LYS A 38 -11.46 -8.32 -6.96
C LYS A 38 -11.26 -6.83 -7.27
N MET A 39 -11.37 -5.95 -6.27
CA MET A 39 -11.14 -4.52 -6.43
C MET A 39 -9.71 -4.25 -6.92
N ILE A 40 -8.70 -4.83 -6.26
CA ILE A 40 -7.28 -4.68 -6.66
C ILE A 40 -7.06 -5.11 -8.12
N PHE A 41 -7.69 -6.21 -8.55
CA PHE A 41 -7.61 -6.67 -9.93
C PHE A 41 -8.37 -5.76 -10.90
N GLN A 42 -9.62 -5.38 -10.58
CA GLN A 42 -10.48 -4.58 -11.46
C GLN A 42 -9.92 -3.19 -11.72
N GLU A 43 -9.43 -2.53 -10.66
CA GLU A 43 -8.85 -1.19 -10.71
C GLU A 43 -7.37 -1.19 -11.13
N GLN A 44 -6.84 -2.37 -11.50
CA GLN A 44 -5.45 -2.58 -11.92
C GLN A 44 -4.46 -1.90 -10.95
N CYS A 45 -4.66 -2.10 -9.65
CA CYS A 45 -3.85 -1.40 -8.64
C CYS A 45 -2.39 -1.83 -8.75
N ALA A 46 -1.51 -0.87 -9.02
CA ALA A 46 -0.06 -1.08 -9.06
C ALA A 46 0.52 -1.35 -7.67
N GLY A 47 -0.16 -0.89 -6.61
CA GLY A 47 0.24 -1.24 -5.26
C GLY A 47 -0.82 -1.07 -4.18
N VAL A 48 -0.46 -1.55 -3.00
CA VAL A 48 -1.23 -1.51 -1.77
C VAL A 48 -0.35 -0.99 -0.64
N VAL A 49 -0.81 0.00 0.11
CA VAL A 49 -0.14 0.50 1.33
C VAL A 49 -0.98 0.08 2.53
N MET A 50 -0.46 -0.85 3.33
CA MET A 50 -1.07 -1.28 4.58
C MET A 50 -0.37 -0.63 5.77
N LEU A 51 -1.09 0.24 6.47
CA LEU A 51 -0.59 1.08 7.56
C LEU A 51 -0.98 0.56 8.95
N CYS A 52 -1.40 -0.70 9.07
CA CYS A 52 -1.76 -1.34 10.33
C CYS A 52 -1.20 -2.76 10.38
N ASN A 53 -1.11 -3.30 11.60
CA ASN A 53 -0.85 -4.73 11.80
C ASN A 53 -2.15 -5.54 11.75
N PHE A 54 -2.04 -6.87 11.57
CA PHE A 54 -3.19 -7.77 11.71
C PHE A 54 -3.82 -7.71 13.11
N TYR A 55 -2.98 -7.56 14.13
CA TYR A 55 -3.37 -7.42 15.53
C TYR A 55 -2.74 -6.17 16.12
N GLU A 56 -3.55 -5.32 16.76
CA GLU A 56 -3.11 -4.12 17.47
C GLU A 56 -3.75 -4.14 18.87
N GLU A 57 -2.94 -3.92 19.92
CA GLU A 57 -3.40 -3.94 21.32
C GLU A 57 -4.18 -5.23 21.71
N GLY A 58 -3.85 -6.37 21.09
CA GLY A 58 -4.51 -7.67 21.33
C GLY A 58 -5.86 -7.84 20.62
N THR A 59 -6.27 -6.86 19.81
CA THR A 59 -7.50 -6.91 19.01
C THR A 59 -7.17 -7.13 17.55
N GLN A 60 -7.91 -8.03 16.89
CA GLN A 60 -7.78 -8.26 15.45
C GLN A 60 -8.25 -7.02 14.69
N SER A 61 -7.30 -6.32 14.06
CA SER A 61 -7.51 -5.06 13.36
C SER A 61 -7.66 -5.23 11.85
N CYS A 62 -7.06 -6.30 11.30
CA CYS A 62 -7.13 -6.68 9.90
C CYS A 62 -6.92 -8.20 9.76
N GLU A 63 -7.62 -8.84 8.82
CA GLU A 63 -7.34 -10.24 8.48
C GLU A 63 -6.03 -10.39 7.71
N GLU A 64 -5.43 -11.57 7.79
CA GLU A 64 -4.36 -11.98 6.89
C GLU A 64 -4.94 -12.28 5.51
N PHE A 65 -4.85 -11.29 4.62
CA PHE A 65 -5.45 -11.32 3.30
C PHE A 65 -4.45 -11.63 2.17
N TRP A 66 -3.17 -11.85 2.43
CA TRP A 66 -2.18 -12.29 1.44
C TRP A 66 -1.26 -13.38 2.03
N PRO A 67 -0.66 -14.24 1.20
CA PRO A 67 0.37 -15.18 1.64
C PRO A 67 1.64 -14.44 2.09
N THR A 68 2.01 -14.52 3.37
CA THR A 68 3.15 -13.78 3.92
C THR A 68 4.51 -14.38 3.61
N ASP A 69 4.58 -15.67 3.28
CA ASP A 69 5.85 -16.36 2.99
C ASP A 69 6.20 -16.29 1.50
N SER A 70 7.49 -16.08 1.19
CA SER A 70 7.95 -15.98 -0.19
C SER A 70 7.75 -17.31 -0.93
N GLY A 71 7.17 -17.26 -2.12
CA GLY A 71 6.83 -18.42 -2.94
C GLY A 71 5.54 -19.13 -2.53
N SER A 72 4.87 -18.68 -1.45
CA SER A 72 3.59 -19.23 -1.04
C SER A 72 2.41 -18.57 -1.76
N TYR A 73 1.32 -19.30 -1.89
CA TYR A 73 0.10 -18.84 -2.53
C TYR A 73 -1.13 -19.23 -1.72
N LYS A 74 -2.24 -18.52 -1.93
CA LYS A 74 -3.52 -18.80 -1.30
C LYS A 74 -4.67 -18.41 -2.22
N TYR A 75 -5.78 -19.14 -2.10
CA TYR A 75 -7.04 -18.79 -2.73
C TYR A 75 -7.94 -18.07 -1.73
N TYR A 76 -8.47 -16.94 -2.15
CA TYR A 76 -9.46 -16.15 -1.43
C TYR A 76 -10.75 -16.15 -2.26
N GLY A 77 -11.62 -17.12 -2.00
CA GLY A 77 -12.75 -17.41 -2.89
C GLY A 77 -12.24 -17.75 -4.29
N LYS A 78 -12.64 -16.96 -5.29
CA LYS A 78 -12.21 -17.12 -6.69
C LYS A 78 -10.93 -16.36 -7.05
N MET A 79 -10.25 -15.75 -6.08
CA MET A 79 -9.04 -14.97 -6.32
C MET A 79 -7.80 -15.78 -5.91
N PHE A 80 -6.94 -16.10 -6.86
CA PHE A 80 -5.61 -16.64 -6.61
C PHE A 80 -4.65 -15.49 -6.29
N VAL A 81 -3.90 -15.62 -5.20
CA VAL A 81 -2.87 -14.65 -4.80
C VAL A 81 -1.58 -15.40 -4.47
N ASN A 82 -0.48 -15.00 -5.11
CA ASN A 82 0.83 -15.64 -4.97
C ASN A 82 1.90 -14.61 -4.61
N ASN A 83 2.62 -14.85 -3.53
CA ASN A 83 3.73 -14.01 -3.12
C ASN A 83 5.00 -14.45 -3.83
N LYS A 84 5.46 -13.65 -4.80
CA LYS A 84 6.64 -13.94 -5.61
C LYS A 84 7.94 -13.55 -4.93
N ARG A 85 7.91 -12.51 -4.10
CA ARG A 85 9.10 -11.88 -3.54
C ARG A 85 8.75 -11.04 -2.33
N ILE A 86 9.65 -11.04 -1.35
CA ILE A 86 9.61 -10.16 -0.19
C ILE A 86 10.91 -9.34 -0.18
N ASP A 87 10.77 -8.03 -0.03
CA ASP A 87 11.84 -7.07 0.17
C ASP A 87 11.74 -6.51 1.60
N HIS A 88 12.70 -6.86 2.44
CA HIS A 88 12.75 -6.39 3.82
C HIS A 88 13.40 -5.01 3.91
N LEU A 89 12.66 -4.03 4.41
CA LEU A 89 13.17 -2.68 4.66
C LEU A 89 13.01 -2.33 6.14
N ASP A 90 13.79 -1.34 6.59
CA ASP A 90 13.93 -0.96 8.00
C ASP A 90 12.61 -0.67 8.75
N GLN A 91 11.58 -0.17 8.05
CA GLN A 91 10.32 0.28 8.68
C GLN A 91 9.05 -0.33 8.10
N TYR A 92 9.18 -1.09 7.01
CA TYR A 92 8.09 -1.75 6.30
C TYR A 92 8.66 -2.86 5.41
N ASP A 93 7.87 -3.89 5.15
CA ASP A 93 8.22 -4.92 4.16
C ASP A 93 7.45 -4.66 2.86
N VAL A 94 8.03 -5.02 1.72
CA VAL A 94 7.36 -4.96 0.42
C VAL A 94 7.20 -6.35 -0.17
N TYR A 95 5.98 -6.68 -0.56
CA TYR A 95 5.61 -7.98 -1.14
C TYR A 95 5.25 -7.76 -2.61
N THR A 96 5.81 -8.56 -3.51
CA THR A 96 5.39 -8.60 -4.92
C THR A 96 4.39 -9.73 -5.09
N LEU A 97 3.13 -9.37 -5.36
CA LEU A 97 2.01 -10.29 -5.39
C LEU A 97 1.50 -10.44 -6.82
N GLU A 98 1.35 -11.68 -7.27
CA GLU A 98 0.61 -12.03 -8.47
C GLU A 98 -0.84 -12.31 -8.09
N VAL A 99 -1.78 -11.63 -8.74
CA VAL A 99 -3.22 -11.75 -8.50
C VAL A 99 -3.90 -12.21 -9.78
N LEU A 100 -4.68 -13.29 -9.69
CA LEU A 100 -5.39 -13.88 -10.83
C LEU A 100 -6.81 -14.31 -10.42
N PRO A 101 -7.87 -13.75 -11.03
CA PRO A 101 -9.21 -14.27 -10.89
C PRO A 101 -9.35 -15.63 -11.58
N ASP A 102 -10.14 -16.52 -10.99
CA ASP A 102 -10.50 -17.80 -11.59
C ASP A 102 -11.17 -17.61 -12.96
N GLY A 103 -10.80 -18.48 -13.91
CA GLY A 103 -11.24 -18.41 -15.30
C GLY A 103 -10.59 -17.31 -16.16
N CYS A 104 -9.73 -16.45 -15.59
CA CYS A 104 -8.94 -15.50 -16.36
C CYS A 104 -7.59 -16.11 -16.76
N SER A 105 -7.04 -15.70 -17.91
CA SER A 105 -5.69 -16.09 -18.34
C SER A 105 -4.61 -15.09 -17.94
N ASN A 106 -5.00 -13.86 -17.64
CA ASN A 106 -4.07 -12.75 -17.39
C ASN A 106 -4.12 -12.39 -15.91
N SER A 107 -2.97 -12.51 -15.25
CA SER A 107 -2.75 -12.02 -13.90
C SER A 107 -2.27 -10.56 -13.93
N ILE A 108 -2.36 -9.88 -12.79
CA ILE A 108 -1.64 -8.63 -12.55
C ILE A 108 -0.54 -8.86 -11.52
N LEU A 109 0.51 -8.02 -11.59
CA LEU A 109 1.50 -7.89 -10.53
C LEU A 109 1.22 -6.61 -9.75
N THR A 110 0.96 -6.74 -8.46
CA THR A 110 0.78 -5.61 -7.53
C THR A 110 1.82 -5.68 -6.43
N ARG A 111 2.27 -4.54 -5.91
CA ARG A 111 3.24 -4.49 -4.80
C ARG A 111 2.56 -4.00 -3.53
N LEU A 112 2.67 -4.75 -2.45
CA LEU A 112 2.07 -4.43 -1.15
C LEU A 112 3.18 -3.98 -0.19
N ALA A 113 3.12 -2.76 0.33
CA ALA A 113 3.96 -2.28 1.42
C ALA A 113 3.23 -2.43 2.76
N HIS A 114 3.78 -3.21 3.68
CA HIS A 114 3.22 -3.43 5.01
C HIS A 114 4.04 -2.67 6.06
N CYS A 115 3.49 -1.57 6.55
CA CYS A 115 4.08 -0.77 7.60
C CYS A 115 3.52 -1.16 8.97
N THR A 116 4.36 -1.83 9.76
CA THR A 116 4.02 -2.30 11.12
C THR A 116 4.36 -1.28 12.21
N THR A 117 5.10 -0.22 11.85
CA THR A 117 5.70 0.74 12.79
C THR A 117 4.85 1.98 13.06
N TRP A 118 3.67 2.11 12.43
CA TRP A 118 2.73 3.22 12.67
C TRP A 118 1.61 2.79 13.64
N PRO A 119 1.64 3.23 14.92
CA PRO A 119 0.61 2.85 15.89
C PRO A 119 -0.75 3.48 15.57
N GLU A 120 -1.85 2.79 15.92
CA GLU A 120 -3.22 3.22 15.59
C GLU A 120 -3.60 4.61 16.13
N LYS A 121 -3.26 4.86 17.40
CA LYS A 121 -3.66 6.06 18.15
C LYS A 121 -2.53 7.08 18.31
N ALA A 122 -1.49 6.96 17.49
CA ALA A 122 -0.32 7.82 17.57
C ALA A 122 0.20 8.22 16.18
N VAL A 123 1.11 9.18 16.18
CA VAL A 123 1.90 9.56 15.01
C VAL A 123 3.01 8.52 14.78
N PRO A 124 3.52 8.36 13.55
CA PRO A 124 4.65 7.49 13.32
C PRO A 124 5.86 8.00 14.09
N SER A 125 6.68 7.09 14.62
CA SER A 125 7.88 7.42 15.40
C SER A 125 8.90 8.25 14.59
N SER A 126 8.80 8.21 13.26
CA SER A 126 9.59 9.04 12.35
C SER A 126 8.75 9.43 11.14
N GLY A 127 8.58 10.73 10.89
CA GLY A 127 7.94 11.23 9.66
C GLY A 127 8.66 10.82 8.38
N ARG A 128 9.95 10.43 8.47
CA ARG A 128 10.71 9.90 7.32
C ARG A 128 10.11 8.62 6.75
N MET A 129 9.43 7.83 7.58
CA MET A 129 8.76 6.61 7.14
C MET A 129 7.68 6.91 6.10
N VAL A 130 6.83 7.89 6.38
CA VAL A 130 5.74 8.30 5.48
C VAL A 130 6.29 8.81 4.16
N LEU A 131 7.34 9.66 4.22
CA LEU A 131 8.01 10.16 3.02
C LEU A 131 8.67 9.03 2.20
N ARG A 132 9.19 7.99 2.85
CA ARG A 132 9.74 6.81 2.14
C ARG A 132 8.63 6.01 1.44
N LEU A 133 7.47 5.84 2.07
CA LEU A 133 6.32 5.17 1.45
C LEU A 133 5.76 5.98 0.27
N ILE A 134 5.66 7.31 0.38
CA ILE A 134 5.26 8.20 -0.72
C ILE A 134 6.23 8.08 -1.90
N ARG A 135 7.54 8.13 -1.64
CA ARG A 135 8.54 7.92 -2.71
C ARG A 135 8.45 6.52 -3.32
N TRP A 136 8.12 5.53 -2.51
CA TRP A 136 7.90 4.17 -2.99
C TRP A 136 6.66 4.08 -3.88
N THR A 137 5.53 4.70 -3.51
CA THR A 137 4.32 4.71 -4.36
C THR A 137 4.59 5.39 -5.70
N GLN A 138 5.35 6.49 -5.72
CA GLN A 138 5.76 7.18 -6.94
C GLN A 138 6.64 6.31 -7.85
N SER A 139 7.40 5.36 -7.29
CA SER A 139 8.25 4.43 -8.03
C SER A 139 7.53 3.20 -8.61
N LEU A 140 6.25 3.01 -8.28
CA LEU A 140 5.45 1.91 -8.80
C LEU A 140 5.12 2.14 -10.28
N GLU A 141 4.79 1.06 -10.98
CA GLU A 141 4.18 1.14 -12.31
C GLU A 141 2.94 2.05 -12.31
N PRO A 142 2.54 2.59 -13.48
CA PRO A 142 1.29 3.32 -13.63
C PRO A 142 0.10 2.48 -13.14
N GLY A 143 -0.77 3.10 -12.35
CA GLY A 143 -1.95 2.44 -11.78
C GLY A 143 -2.32 3.01 -10.41
N SER A 144 -3.55 2.74 -9.99
CA SER A 144 -4.05 3.17 -8.70
C SER A 144 -3.29 2.52 -7.54
N VAL A 145 -3.29 3.18 -6.39
CA VAL A 145 -2.75 2.61 -5.14
C VAL A 145 -3.84 2.53 -4.09
N ALA A 146 -4.11 1.31 -3.62
CA ALA A 146 -4.99 1.13 -2.48
C ALA A 146 -4.24 1.50 -1.20
N VAL A 147 -4.81 2.34 -0.35
CA VAL A 147 -4.25 2.68 0.95
C VAL A 147 -5.24 2.23 2.02
N MET A 148 -4.75 1.54 3.03
CA MET A 148 -5.58 1.01 4.10
C MET A 148 -4.90 1.07 5.46
N CYS A 149 -5.73 1.17 6.50
CA CYS A 149 -5.38 0.89 7.89
C CYS A 149 -6.46 -0.05 8.44
N SER A 150 -6.84 0.05 9.72
CA SER A 150 -7.98 -0.74 10.21
C SER A 150 -9.32 -0.23 9.64
N ALA A 151 -9.69 1.02 9.92
CA ALA A 151 -10.97 1.61 9.47
C ALA A 151 -10.89 2.34 8.11
N GLY A 152 -9.70 2.55 7.56
CA GLY A 152 -9.51 3.24 6.27
C GLY A 152 -9.57 4.77 6.31
N VAL A 153 -9.54 5.39 7.50
CA VAL A 153 -9.69 6.85 7.66
C VAL A 153 -8.51 7.56 8.31
N GLY A 154 -8.04 7.14 9.50
CA GLY A 154 -7.07 7.91 10.29
C GLY A 154 -5.68 7.98 9.66
N ARG A 155 -4.93 6.87 9.74
CA ARG A 155 -3.60 6.74 9.11
C ARG A 155 -3.67 6.89 7.60
N THR A 156 -4.70 6.31 7.00
CA THR A 156 -4.95 6.35 5.55
C THR A 156 -5.14 7.78 5.04
N GLY A 157 -6.03 8.56 5.67
CA GLY A 157 -6.28 9.95 5.29
C GLY A 157 -5.07 10.83 5.57
N THR A 158 -4.35 10.58 6.67
CA THR A 158 -3.09 11.29 6.97
C THR A 158 -2.03 11.02 5.90
N PHE A 159 -1.90 9.78 5.44
CA PHE A 159 -0.95 9.40 4.39
C PHE A 159 -1.24 10.15 3.08
N VAL A 160 -2.49 10.10 2.60
CA VAL A 160 -2.89 10.75 1.36
C VAL A 160 -2.82 12.28 1.47
N ALA A 161 -3.17 12.85 2.62
CA ALA A 161 -3.06 14.29 2.86
C ALA A 161 -1.61 14.82 2.89
N ILE A 162 -0.60 13.94 3.07
CA ILE A 162 0.82 14.31 3.00
C ILE A 162 1.35 14.19 1.56
N ASP A 163 0.77 13.30 0.75
CA ASP A 163 1.11 13.17 -0.68
C ASP A 163 0.51 14.29 -1.54
N ALA A 164 -0.71 14.74 -1.19
CA ALA A 164 -1.47 15.81 -1.86
C ALA A 164 -0.88 17.21 -1.63
#